data_AF-A0A480ANN5-F1
#
_entry.id   AF-A0A480ANN5-F1
#
_cell.length_a   1.000
_cell.length_b   1.000
_cell.length_c   1.000
_cell.angle_alpha   90.00
_cell.angle_beta   90.00
_cell.angle_gamma   90.00
#
_symmetry.space_group_name_H-M   'P 1'
#
loop_
_entity.id
_entity.type
_entity.pdbx_description
1 polymer ?
#
loop_
_entity_poly.entity_id
_entity_poly.type
_entity_poly.pdbx_seq_one_letter_code
_entity_poly.pdbx_strand_id
1 'polypeptide(L)' 'MGKLRLLSGKEICKILQDNGFTEVRQKGSHIVMQKAIEDSTLTAIVPNTHLLNLVH' A
#
# COMPACT_ATOMS: atom_id res chain seq x y z
N MET A 1 -6.90 4.92 -24.00
CA MET A 1 -6.08 4.31 -22.93
C MET A 1 -6.58 4.84 -21.59
N GLY A 2 -7.09 3.98 -20.71
CA GLY A 2 -7.63 4.41 -19.42
C GLY A 2 -6.52 4.99 -18.54
N LYS A 3 -6.72 6.22 -18.05
CA LYS A 3 -5.75 6.91 -17.19
C LYS A 3 -5.62 6.10 -15.90
N LEU A 4 -4.48 5.43 -15.70
CA LEU A 4 -4.18 4.74 -14.45
C LEU A 4 -4.24 5.80 -13.35
N ARG A 5 -5.18 5.66 -12.41
CA ARG A 5 -5.32 6.64 -11.33
C ARG A 5 -4.04 6.61 -10.51
N LEU A 6 -3.43 7.77 -10.33
CA LEU A 6 -2.33 7.92 -9.40
C LEU A 6 -2.91 7.82 -8.00
N LEU A 7 -2.68 6.70 -7.33
CA LEU A 7 -3.11 6.47 -5.95
C LEU A 7 -1.95 6.78 -5.00
N SER A 8 -2.24 7.51 -3.93
CA SER A 8 -1.31 7.67 -2.82
C SER A 8 -1.11 6.34 -2.07
N GLY A 9 0.02 6.19 -1.37
CA GLY A 9 0.27 5.00 -0.55
C GLY A 9 -0.84 4.75 0.48
N LYS A 10 -1.45 5.81 1.03
CA LYS A 10 -2.58 5.70 1.94
C LYS A 10 -3.85 5.17 1.27
N GLU A 11 -4.15 5.60 0.06
CA GLU A 11 -5.29 5.08 -0.71
C GLU A 11 -5.10 3.60 -1.04
N ILE A 12 -3.88 3.18 -1.38
CA ILE A 12 -3.53 1.77 -1.57
C ILE A 12 -3.75 0.98 -0.27
N CYS A 13 -3.27 1.49 0.88
CA CYS A 13 -3.47 0.84 2.17
C CYS A 13 -4.96 0.66 2.49
N LYS A 14 -5.79 1.66 2.20
CA LYS A 14 -7.25 1.57 2.40
C LYS A 14 -7.88 0.47 1.54
N ILE A 15 -7.54 0.41 0.25
CA ILE A 15 -8.02 -0.65 -0.63
C ILE A 15 -7.58 -2.04 -0.12
N LEU A 16 -6.35 -2.16 0.34
CA LEU A 16 -5.85 -3.43 0.92
C LEU A 16 -6.61 -3.80 2.19
N GLN A 17 -6.92 -2.83 3.06
CA GLN A 17 -7.73 -3.06 4.26
C GLN A 17 -9.13 -3.58 3.92
N ASP A 18 -9.78 -2.99 2.92
CA ASP A 18 -11.09 -3.45 2.42
C ASP A 18 -11.03 -4.90 1.87
N ASN A 19 -9.84 -5.37 1.48
CA ASN A 19 -9.59 -6.74 1.01
C ASN A 19 -9.06 -7.69 2.10
N GLY A 20 -9.07 -7.26 3.36
CA GLY A 20 -8.69 -8.08 4.52
C GLY A 20 -7.21 -8.05 4.87
N PHE A 21 -6.44 -7.08 4.36
CA PHE A 21 -5.09 -6.82 4.86
C PHE A 21 -5.13 -5.92 6.10
N THR A 22 -4.12 -6.03 6.95
CA THR A 22 -3.89 -5.17 8.10
C THR A 22 -2.48 -4.59 8.03
N GLU A 23 -2.31 -3.36 8.51
CA GLU A 23 -0.98 -2.77 8.65
C GLU A 23 -0.27 -3.41 9.84
N VAL A 24 0.94 -3.95 9.61
CA VAL A 24 1.72 -4.63 10.66
C VAL A 24 2.96 -3.86 11.10
N ARG A 25 3.55 -3.05 10.21
CA ARG A 25 4.65 -2.14 10.55
C ARG A 25 4.89 -1.11 9.45
N GLN A 26 5.48 0.02 9.83
CA GLN A 26 6.04 0.98 8.89
C GLN A 26 7.53 1.17 9.18
N LYS A 27 8.36 1.12 8.12
CA LYS A 27 9.79 1.46 8.18
C LYS A 27 10.10 2.54 7.14
N GLY A 28 10.34 3.76 7.61
CA GLY A 28 10.49 4.91 6.73
C GLY A 28 9.25 5.11 5.87
N SER A 29 9.42 5.19 4.55
CA SER A 29 8.32 5.35 3.59
C SER A 29 7.71 4.02 3.13
N HIS A 30 7.98 2.89 3.77
CA HIS A 30 7.40 1.60 3.37
C HIS A 30 6.47 1.09 4.47
N ILE A 31 5.21 0.86 4.11
CA ILE A 31 4.20 0.26 4.98
C ILE A 31 4.11 -1.22 4.63
N VAL A 32 4.17 -2.09 5.63
CA VAL A 32 3.99 -3.53 5.48
C VAL A 32 2.55 -3.86 5.85
N MET A 33 1.84 -4.43 4.89
CA MET A 33 0.46 -4.89 5.02
C MET A 33 0.44 -6.42 4.97
N GLN A 34 -0.34 -7.08 5.81
CA GLN A 34 -0.46 -8.53 5.84
C GLN A 34 -1.91 -9.00 5.86
N LYS A 35 -2.19 -10.12 5.19
CA LYS A 35 -3.47 -10.83 5.25
C LYS A 35 -3.20 -12.28 5.60
N ALA A 36 -3.82 -12.76 6.68
CA ALA A 36 -3.82 -14.18 7.00
C ALA A 36 -4.66 -14.96 5.97
N ILE A 37 -4.13 -16.08 5.52
CA ILE A 37 -4.81 -17.08 4.70
C ILE A 37 -4.63 -18.45 5.38
N GLU A 38 -5.37 -19.48 4.96
CA GLU A 38 -5.52 -20.77 5.66
C GLU A 38 -4.22 -21.28 6.32
N ASP A 39 -3.14 -21.42 5.55
CA ASP A 39 -1.86 -21.95 6.05
C ASP A 39 -0.68 -20.97 5.90
N SER A 40 -0.94 -19.68 5.64
CA SER A 40 0.14 -18.73 5.36
C SER A 40 -0.26 -17.27 5.56
N THR A 41 0.63 -16.35 5.19
CA THR A 41 0.41 -14.91 5.26
C THR A 41 0.82 -14.26 3.95
N LEU A 42 -0.12 -13.58 3.31
CA LEU A 42 0.17 -12.71 2.18
C LEU A 42 0.74 -11.40 2.72
N THR A 43 1.92 -11.00 2.26
CA THR A 43 2.58 -9.75 2.65
C THR A 43 2.69 -8.82 1.46
N ALA A 44 2.19 -7.59 1.60
CA ALA A 44 2.33 -6.53 0.61
C ALA A 44 3.15 -5.37 1.20
N ILE A 45 4.06 -4.82 0.39
CA ILE A 45 4.85 -3.64 0.77
C ILE A 45 4.31 -2.45 -0.03
N VAL A 46 3.77 -1.46 0.68
CA VAL A 46 3.20 -0.25 0.09
C VAL A 46 4.17 0.91 0.24
N PRO A 47 4.67 1.49 -0.86
CA PRO A 47 5.40 2.75 -0.82
C PRO A 47 4.45 3.88 -0.40
N ASN A 48 4.80 4.55 0.69
CA ASN A 48 4.17 5.76 1.23
C ASN A 48 5.19 6.89 1.27
N THR A 49 5.77 7.20 0.12
CA THR A 49 6.59 8.41 -0.09
C THR A 49 5.69 9.60 -0.38
N HIS A 50 5.99 10.77 0.18
CA HIS A 50 5.51 12.01 -0.41
C HIS A 50 6.09 12.08 -1.82
N LEU A 51 5.23 11.95 -2.82
CA LEU A 51 5.59 12.20 -4.19
C LEU A 51 6.00 13.68 -4.28
N LEU A 52 7.31 13.98 -4.27
CA LEU A 52 7.78 15.29 -4.67
C LEU A 52 7.51 15.37 -6.17
N ASN A 53 6.44 16.05 -6.55
CA ASN A 53 6.26 16.51 -7.93
C ASN A 53 7.40 17.51 -8.20
N LEU A 54 8.50 17.04 -8.76
CA LEU A 54 9.36 17.90 -9.56
C LEU A 54 8.58 18.20 -10.84
N VAL A 55 7.81 19.29 -10.77
CA VAL A 55 7.30 19.97 -11.95
C VAL A 55 8.53 20.59 -12.63
N HIS A 56 8.89 20.09 -13.80
CA HIS A 56 9.71 20.82 -14.76
C HIS A 56 8.78 21.44 -15.81
#